data_AF-A0A9D5IYT9-F1
#
_entry.id   AF-A0A9D5IYT9-F1
#
_cell.length_a   1.000
_cell.length_b   1.000
_cell.length_c   1.000
_cell.angle_alpha   90.00
_cell.angle_beta   90.00
_cell.angle_gamma   90.00
#
_symmetry.space_group_name_H-M   'P 1'
#
loop_
_entity.id
_entity.type
_entity.pdbx_description
1 polymer ?
#
loop_
_entity_poly.entity_id
_entity_poly.type
_entity_poly.pdbx_seq_one_letter_code
_entity_poly.pdbx_strand_id
1 'polypeptide(L)'
;MIKGHVIRNLLLVLVFSVAGRSAVCGSDQIRTAGNVFEYALPSVAVGVILYHEDGEGALQFGKGGLLTVALTQGLKFSVDERRPNGEKYSFPSGHTSWAFFNAEFVRERYGWEWGIPAYVAASFVGYSRVEAKIHYTHDVLAGAAIGIGSSWLFTTPYKGWQVEAELSDSYFGLGLCRQW
;
A
#
# COMPACT_ATOMS: atom_id res chain seq x y z
N MET A 1 10.13 -0.95 -35.78
CA MET A 1 10.20 -1.97 -34.71
C MET A 1 11.28 -1.60 -33.69
N ILE A 2 11.13 -0.49 -32.96
CA ILE A 2 12.04 -0.05 -31.88
C ILE A 2 11.24 0.86 -30.92
N LYS A 3 10.25 0.33 -30.18
CA LYS A 3 9.49 1.15 -29.21
C LYS A 3 9.15 0.48 -27.86
N GLY A 4 9.50 -0.79 -27.65
CA GLY A 4 9.13 -1.51 -26.42
C GLY A 4 10.23 -1.69 -25.36
N HIS A 5 11.50 -1.52 -25.71
CA HIS A 5 12.60 -1.97 -24.84
C HIS A 5 13.33 -0.87 -24.08
N VAL A 6 13.22 0.40 -24.52
CA VAL A 6 13.91 1.52 -23.85
C VAL A 6 13.11 2.04 -22.65
N ILE A 7 11.77 1.94 -22.68
CA ILE A 7 10.90 2.41 -21.60
C ILE A 7 10.91 1.43 -20.40
N ARG A 8 11.13 0.14 -20.64
CA ARG A 8 11.22 -0.89 -19.58
C ARG A 8 12.40 -0.66 -18.62
N ASN A 9 13.46 -0.01 -19.09
CA ASN A 9 14.66 0.27 -18.27
C ASN A 9 14.67 1.69 -17.68
N LEU A 10 13.73 2.56 -18.06
CA LEU A 10 13.61 3.92 -17.50
C LEU A 10 12.79 3.96 -16.21
N LEU A 11 11.88 2.99 -16.01
CA LEU A 11 11.11 2.84 -14.77
C LEU A 11 11.94 2.25 -13.61
N LEU A 12 13.11 1.67 -13.88
CA LEU A 12 14.01 1.12 -12.86
C LEU A 12 15.05 2.12 -12.32
N VAL A 13 15.13 3.34 -12.87
CA VAL A 13 16.21 4.30 -12.55
C VAL A 13 15.74 5.50 -11.71
N LEU A 14 14.44 5.66 -11.46
CA LEU A 14 13.89 6.79 -10.69
C LEU A 14 13.69 6.51 -9.18
N VAL A 15 14.58 5.71 -8.57
CA VAL A 15 14.55 5.43 -7.11
C VAL A 15 15.82 5.89 -6.38
N PHE A 16 16.89 6.28 -7.07
CA PHE A 16 18.14 6.65 -6.41
C PHE A 16 18.55 8.08 -6.72
N SER A 17 18.05 9.04 -5.94
CA SER A 17 18.74 10.32 -5.67
C SER A 17 17.98 11.10 -4.59
N VAL A 18 18.40 10.98 -3.33
CA VAL A 18 18.87 12.11 -2.51
C VAL A 18 19.75 11.53 -1.40
N ALA A 19 21.06 11.69 -1.57
CA ALA A 19 22.01 11.56 -0.48
C ALA A 19 21.94 12.82 0.39
N GLY A 20 21.36 12.71 1.57
CA GLY A 20 21.53 13.66 2.66
C GLY A 20 22.20 12.95 3.83
N ARG A 21 23.54 12.98 3.89
CA ARG A 21 24.28 12.49 5.05
C ARG A 21 24.16 13.52 6.17
N SER A 22 23.22 13.30 7.08
CA SER A 22 23.25 13.93 8.40
C SER A 22 23.35 12.84 9.44
N ALA A 23 24.30 12.97 10.36
CA ALA A 23 24.44 12.10 11.52
C ALA A 23 23.23 12.29 12.43
N VAL A 24 22.18 11.49 12.19
CA VAL A 24 20.96 11.48 13.01
C VAL A 24 20.85 10.10 13.67
N CYS A 25 20.44 10.06 14.93
CA CYS A 25 20.28 8.85 15.74
C CYS A 25 19.51 7.76 14.96
N GLY A 26 19.80 6.47 15.20
CA GLY A 26 19.27 5.37 14.39
C GLY A 26 17.74 5.36 14.22
N SER A 27 16.99 5.79 15.24
CA SER A 27 15.52 5.90 15.19
C SER A 27 15.00 6.92 14.17
N ASP A 28 15.72 8.02 13.95
CA ASP A 28 15.33 9.04 12.97
C ASP A 28 15.62 8.59 11.52
N GLN A 29 16.68 7.80 11.32
CA GLN A 29 16.97 7.19 10.02
C GLN A 29 15.88 6.18 9.63
N ILE A 30 15.48 5.31 10.57
CA ILE A 30 14.40 4.34 10.37
C ILE A 30 13.07 5.05 10.08
N ARG A 31 12.75 6.12 10.83
CA ARG A 31 11.56 6.95 10.57
C ARG A 31 11.58 7.58 9.18
N THR A 32 12.73 8.11 8.77
CA THR A 32 12.91 8.76 7.47
C THR A 32 12.74 7.75 6.34
N ALA A 33 13.37 6.58 6.44
CA ALA A 33 13.17 5.48 5.50
C ALA A 33 11.68 5.05 5.44
N GLY A 34 11.01 4.99 6.59
CA GLY A 34 9.57 4.71 6.66
C GLY A 34 8.73 5.75 5.91
N ASN A 35 9.08 7.04 5.96
CA ASN A 35 8.38 8.07 5.18
C ASN A 35 8.58 7.89 3.67
N VAL A 36 9.80 7.50 3.26
CA VAL A 36 10.08 7.22 1.84
C VAL A 36 9.17 6.11 1.30
N PHE A 37 9.03 5.01 2.03
CA PHE A 37 8.14 3.93 1.63
C PHE A 37 6.66 4.34 1.64
N GLU A 38 6.26 5.15 2.60
CA GLU A 38 4.89 5.66 2.70
C GLU A 38 4.49 6.53 1.49
N TYR A 39 5.41 7.34 0.95
CA TYR A 39 5.19 8.05 -0.31
C TYR A 39 5.35 7.18 -1.56
N ALA A 40 6.24 6.19 -1.53
CA ALA A 40 6.45 5.29 -2.67
C ALA A 40 5.21 4.44 -2.97
N LEU A 41 4.52 3.94 -1.95
CA LEU A 41 3.33 3.09 -2.09
C LEU A 41 2.21 3.70 -2.95
N PRO A 42 1.70 4.92 -2.68
CA PRO A 42 0.71 5.56 -3.53
C PRO A 42 1.26 5.92 -4.91
N SER A 43 2.55 6.26 -5.04
CA SER A 43 3.16 6.47 -6.36
C SER A 43 3.16 5.20 -7.20
N VAL A 44 3.44 4.04 -6.60
CA VAL A 44 3.34 2.74 -7.27
C VAL A 44 1.89 2.43 -7.62
N ALA A 45 0.94 2.60 -6.68
CA ALA A 45 -0.47 2.38 -6.96
C ALA A 45 -0.97 3.21 -8.16
N VAL A 46 -0.67 4.51 -8.16
CA VAL A 46 -0.98 5.41 -9.29
C VAL A 46 -0.24 4.99 -10.55
N GLY A 47 1.03 4.60 -10.45
CA GLY A 47 1.82 4.12 -11.59
C GLY A 47 1.22 2.88 -12.25
N VAL A 48 0.74 1.92 -11.45
CA VAL A 48 0.08 0.70 -11.93
C VAL A 48 -1.29 1.02 -12.54
N ILE A 49 -2.07 1.90 -11.90
CA ILE A 49 -3.34 2.42 -12.47
C ILE A 49 -3.10 3.01 -13.87
N LEU A 50 -2.08 3.86 -14.02
CA LEU A 50 -1.75 4.50 -15.29
C LEU A 50 -1.21 3.50 -16.31
N TYR A 51 -0.40 2.53 -15.89
CA TYR A 51 0.13 1.48 -16.75
C TYR A 51 -0.97 0.61 -17.36
N HIS A 52 -2.03 0.34 -16.60
CA HIS A 52 -3.20 -0.43 -17.04
C HIS A 52 -4.32 0.42 -17.65
N GLU A 53 -4.14 1.74 -17.75
CA GLU A 53 -5.18 2.70 -18.17
C GLU A 53 -6.51 2.50 -17.40
N ASP A 54 -6.42 2.21 -16.10
CA ASP A 54 -7.52 1.72 -15.26
C ASP A 54 -8.32 2.86 -14.60
N GLY A 55 -9.22 3.49 -15.36
CA GLY A 55 -10.05 4.59 -14.88
C GLY A 55 -10.99 4.21 -13.72
N GLU A 56 -11.49 2.97 -13.69
CA GLU A 56 -12.30 2.48 -12.57
C GLU A 56 -11.44 2.29 -11.32
N GLY A 57 -10.25 1.71 -11.46
CA GLY A 57 -9.28 1.57 -10.37
C GLY A 57 -8.90 2.91 -9.78
N ALA A 58 -8.72 3.95 -10.61
CA ALA A 58 -8.48 5.32 -10.13
C ALA A 58 -9.63 5.85 -9.25
N LEU A 59 -10.87 5.60 -9.63
CA LEU A 59 -12.04 6.01 -8.85
C LEU A 59 -12.17 5.21 -7.54
N GLN A 60 -11.94 3.90 -7.58
CA GLN A 60 -11.94 3.03 -6.40
C GLN A 60 -10.83 3.44 -5.41
N PHE A 61 -9.64 3.72 -5.94
CA PHE A 61 -8.51 4.25 -5.17
C PHE A 61 -8.87 5.57 -4.47
N GLY A 62 -9.48 6.51 -5.20
CA GLY A 62 -9.93 7.78 -4.62
C GLY A 62 -10.95 7.58 -3.49
N LYS A 63 -11.95 6.72 -3.69
CA LYS A 63 -12.99 6.43 -2.67
C LYS A 63 -12.40 5.76 -1.42
N GLY A 64 -11.63 4.69 -1.58
CA GLY A 64 -11.02 3.99 -0.46
C GLY A 64 -9.97 4.83 0.27
N GLY A 65 -9.21 5.64 -0.46
CA GLY A 65 -8.23 6.56 0.12
C GLY A 65 -8.91 7.66 0.94
N LEU A 66 -9.99 8.26 0.41
CA LEU A 66 -10.79 9.24 1.14
C LEU A 66 -11.38 8.65 2.42
N LEU A 67 -11.94 7.44 2.36
CA LEU A 67 -12.47 6.76 3.53
C LEU A 67 -11.37 6.50 4.57
N THR A 68 -10.20 6.04 4.13
CA THR A 68 -9.04 5.80 5.01
C THR A 68 -8.65 7.07 5.76
N VAL A 69 -8.51 8.19 5.04
CA VAL A 69 -8.17 9.49 5.64
C VAL A 69 -9.27 9.95 6.60
N ALA A 70 -10.54 9.87 6.18
CA ALA A 70 -11.66 10.32 7.00
C ALA A 70 -11.77 9.54 8.32
N LEU A 71 -11.70 8.21 8.27
CA LEU A 71 -11.75 7.35 9.46
C LEU A 71 -10.53 7.56 10.36
N THR A 72 -9.34 7.63 9.76
CA THR A 72 -8.09 7.84 10.52
C THR A 72 -8.13 9.18 11.25
N GLN A 73 -8.45 10.27 10.55
CA GLN A 73 -8.48 11.60 11.15
C GLN A 73 -9.64 11.75 12.14
N GLY A 74 -10.81 11.20 11.83
CA GLY A 74 -11.95 11.18 12.74
C GLY A 74 -11.61 10.53 14.07
N LEU A 75 -11.10 9.29 14.03
CA LEU A 75 -10.66 8.59 15.25
C LEU A 75 -9.51 9.32 15.95
N LYS A 76 -8.59 9.92 15.18
CA LYS A 76 -7.45 10.65 15.73
C LYS A 76 -7.84 11.83 16.60
N PHE A 77 -8.79 12.64 16.12
CA PHE A 77 -9.28 13.78 16.89
C PHE A 77 -10.29 13.38 17.97
N SER A 78 -10.99 12.24 17.84
CA SER A 78 -11.91 11.75 18.87
C SER A 78 -11.22 11.09 20.06
N VAL A 79 -10.14 10.33 19.82
CA VAL A 79 -9.45 9.58 20.89
C VAL A 79 -8.38 10.44 21.58
N ASP A 80 -7.69 11.33 20.85
CA ASP A 80 -6.62 12.21 21.35
C ASP A 80 -5.61 11.52 22.30
N GLU A 81 -5.20 10.30 21.95
CA GLU A 81 -4.24 9.55 22.76
C GLU A 81 -2.86 10.22 22.74
N ARG A 82 -2.15 10.22 23.88
CA ARG A 82 -0.77 10.68 23.97
C ARG A 82 0.21 9.65 23.42
N ARG A 83 1.14 10.10 22.58
CA ARG A 83 2.20 9.28 21.98
C ARG A 83 3.23 8.84 23.04
N PRO A 84 4.02 7.79 22.76
CA PRO A 84 5.12 7.37 23.64
C PRO A 84 6.17 8.45 23.89
N ASN A 85 6.35 9.39 22.96
CA ASN A 85 7.24 10.54 23.09
C ASN A 85 6.60 11.77 23.79
N GLY A 86 5.35 11.67 24.24
CA GLY A 86 4.63 12.74 24.94
C GLY A 86 3.84 13.72 24.04
N GLU A 87 3.96 13.63 22.72
CA GLU A 87 3.14 14.40 21.79
C GLU A 87 1.67 13.94 21.76
N LYS A 88 0.78 14.72 21.13
CA LYS A 88 -0.66 14.40 21.02
C LYS A 88 -0.97 13.53 19.80
N TYR A 89 -2.21 13.05 19.73
CA TYR A 89 -2.78 12.39 18.56
C TYR A 89 -2.00 11.14 18.15
N SER A 90 -1.91 10.13 19.02
CA SER A 90 -1.29 8.84 18.75
C SER A 90 -2.22 7.97 17.91
N PHE A 91 -3.33 7.51 18.49
CA PHE A 91 -4.27 6.62 17.85
C PHE A 91 -5.07 7.28 16.72
N PRO A 92 -5.40 6.57 15.63
CA PRO A 92 -4.61 5.49 15.03
C PRO A 92 -3.42 6.07 14.23
N SER A 93 -2.50 5.21 13.78
CA SER A 93 -1.36 5.66 12.96
C SER A 93 -1.79 5.96 11.53
N GLY A 94 -1.76 7.23 11.13
CA GLY A 94 -2.15 7.65 9.77
C GLY A 94 -1.17 7.23 8.67
N HIS A 95 0.14 7.21 8.95
CA HIS A 95 1.13 6.68 8.00
C HIS A 95 0.87 5.20 7.74
N THR A 96 0.51 4.46 8.80
CA THR A 96 0.24 3.03 8.68
C THR A 96 -1.07 2.79 7.94
N SER A 97 -2.15 3.51 8.26
CA SER A 97 -3.43 3.32 7.55
C SER A 97 -3.32 3.65 6.07
N TRP A 98 -2.61 4.73 5.73
CA TRP A 98 -2.35 5.07 4.34
C TRP A 98 -1.50 4.01 3.62
N ALA A 99 -0.39 3.56 4.23
CA ALA A 99 0.47 2.55 3.63
C ALA A 99 -0.25 1.22 3.38
N PHE A 100 -1.00 0.73 4.37
CA PHE A 100 -1.76 -0.52 4.25
C PHE A 100 -2.97 -0.41 3.31
N PHE A 101 -3.61 0.76 3.22
CA PHE A 101 -4.61 1.03 2.18
C PHE A 101 -4.02 0.85 0.77
N ASN A 102 -2.86 1.47 0.51
CA ASN A 102 -2.21 1.38 -0.80
C ASN A 102 -1.76 -0.05 -1.12
N ALA A 103 -1.19 -0.75 -0.13
CA ALA A 103 -0.77 -2.15 -0.29
C ALA A 103 -1.95 -3.08 -0.59
N GLU A 104 -3.06 -2.91 0.14
CA GLU A 104 -4.28 -3.69 -0.09
C GLU A 104 -4.90 -3.36 -1.45
N PHE A 105 -4.93 -2.09 -1.83
CA PHE A 105 -5.49 -1.67 -3.11
C PHE A 105 -4.77 -2.36 -4.27
N VAL A 106 -3.44 -2.31 -4.31
CA VAL A 106 -2.69 -2.95 -5.40
C VAL A 106 -2.80 -4.47 -5.34
N ARG A 107 -2.89 -5.06 -4.15
CA ARG A 107 -3.12 -6.51 -4.00
C ARG A 107 -4.47 -6.92 -4.55
N GLU A 108 -5.55 -6.25 -4.13
CA GLU A 108 -6.90 -6.64 -4.52
C GLU A 108 -7.20 -6.29 -5.97
N ARG A 109 -6.66 -5.17 -6.47
CA ARG A 109 -6.88 -4.73 -7.86
C ARG A 109 -6.00 -5.49 -8.85
N TYR A 110 -4.70 -5.60 -8.60
CA TYR A 110 -3.70 -6.10 -9.57
C TYR A 110 -2.98 -7.38 -9.13
N GLY A 111 -3.32 -7.92 -7.95
CA GLY A 111 -2.86 -9.21 -7.49
C GLY A 111 -1.62 -9.19 -6.61
N TRP A 112 -1.25 -10.40 -6.17
CA TRP A 112 -0.20 -10.60 -5.18
C TRP A 112 1.21 -10.27 -5.67
N GLU A 113 1.46 -10.23 -6.98
CA GLU A 113 2.74 -9.78 -7.53
C GLU A 113 3.05 -8.33 -7.15
N TRP A 114 2.02 -7.48 -7.08
CA TRP A 114 2.11 -6.11 -6.57
C TRP A 114 1.88 -6.05 -5.05
N GLY A 115 1.00 -6.91 -4.54
CA GLY A 115 0.61 -6.96 -3.14
C GLY A 115 1.75 -7.32 -2.19
N ILE A 116 2.48 -8.41 -2.44
CA ILE A 116 3.55 -8.89 -1.55
C ILE A 116 4.61 -7.80 -1.29
N PRO A 117 5.25 -7.19 -2.30
CA PRO A 117 6.23 -6.15 -2.05
C PRO A 117 5.61 -4.92 -1.37
N ALA A 118 4.37 -4.56 -1.71
CA ALA A 118 3.68 -3.44 -1.09
C ALA A 118 3.39 -3.68 0.40
N TYR A 119 2.98 -4.89 0.78
CA TYR A 119 2.75 -5.27 2.18
C TYR A 119 4.04 -5.31 3.00
N VAL A 120 5.14 -5.75 2.40
CA VAL A 120 6.46 -5.68 3.05
C VAL A 120 6.83 -4.23 3.34
N ALA A 121 6.68 -3.33 2.36
CA ALA A 121 6.93 -1.91 2.53
C ALA A 121 5.99 -1.29 3.58
N ALA A 122 4.69 -1.58 3.54
CA ALA A 122 3.72 -1.07 4.51
C ALA A 122 4.01 -1.57 5.94
N SER A 123 4.44 -2.82 6.09
CA SER A 123 4.87 -3.37 7.38
C SER A 123 6.09 -2.63 7.92
N PHE A 124 7.07 -2.31 7.06
CA PHE A 124 8.20 -1.48 7.44
C PHE A 124 7.79 -0.06 7.85
N VAL A 125 6.82 0.55 7.14
CA VAL A 125 6.23 1.83 7.56
C VAL A 125 5.70 1.73 8.98
N GLY A 126 4.90 0.71 9.30
CA GLY A 126 4.35 0.49 10.64
C GLY A 126 5.43 0.28 11.71
N TYR A 127 6.41 -0.59 11.41
CA TYR A 127 7.58 -0.83 12.28
C TYR A 127 8.32 0.46 12.62
N SER A 128 8.59 1.30 11.61
CA SER A 128 9.30 2.57 11.80
C SER A 128 8.60 3.53 12.77
N ARG A 129 7.27 3.44 12.90
CA ARG A 129 6.48 4.29 13.81
C ARG A 129 6.66 3.89 15.26
N VAL A 130 6.74 2.59 15.52
CA VAL A 130 6.96 2.04 16.87
C VAL A 130 8.41 2.29 17.30
N GLU A 131 9.38 2.00 16.42
CA GLU A 131 10.81 2.23 16.70
C GLU A 131 11.13 3.70 16.99
N ALA A 132 10.51 4.62 16.26
CA ALA A 132 10.67 6.05 16.48
C ALA A 132 9.88 6.58 17.70
N LYS A 133 9.18 5.72 18.44
CA LYS A 133 8.37 6.06 19.63
C LYS A 133 7.29 7.11 19.35
N ILE A 134 6.81 7.19 18.11
CA ILE A 134 5.77 8.14 17.69
C ILE A 134 4.38 7.48 17.61
N HIS A 135 4.30 6.17 17.80
CA HIS A 135 3.07 5.38 17.89
C HIS A 135 3.29 4.14 18.76
N TYR A 136 2.23 3.67 19.42
CA TYR A 136 2.20 2.34 20.01
C TYR A 136 1.89 1.28 18.97
N THR A 137 2.15 0.01 19.30
CA THR A 137 1.82 -1.12 18.41
C THR A 137 0.33 -1.19 18.09
N HIS A 138 -0.57 -0.85 19.04
CA HIS A 138 -2.01 -0.84 18.78
C HIS A 138 -2.44 0.26 17.80
N ASP A 139 -1.78 1.41 17.79
CA ASP A 139 -2.02 2.47 16.79
C ASP A 139 -1.74 1.98 15.38
N VAL A 140 -0.66 1.20 15.24
CA VAL A 140 -0.21 0.62 13.97
C VAL A 140 -1.16 -0.47 13.53
N LEU A 141 -1.54 -1.39 14.41
CA LEU A 141 -2.52 -2.45 14.08
C LEU A 141 -3.88 -1.87 13.69
N ALA A 142 -4.38 -0.89 14.44
CA ALA A 142 -5.63 -0.20 14.10
C ALA A 142 -5.53 0.56 12.78
N GLY A 143 -4.41 1.25 12.54
CA GLY A 143 -4.13 1.90 11.26
C GLY A 143 -4.19 0.91 10.10
N ALA A 144 -3.47 -0.22 10.21
CA ALA A 144 -3.46 -1.27 9.19
C ALA A 144 -4.88 -1.81 8.92
N ALA A 145 -5.66 -2.09 9.97
CA ALA A 145 -7.03 -2.55 9.83
C ALA A 145 -7.94 -1.54 9.10
N ILE A 146 -7.82 -0.24 9.41
CA ILE A 146 -8.56 0.83 8.73
C ILE A 146 -8.19 0.87 7.25
N GLY A 147 -6.90 0.82 6.92
CA GLY A 147 -6.42 0.89 5.55
C GLY A 147 -6.89 -0.30 4.70
N ILE A 148 -6.67 -1.52 5.20
CA ILE A 148 -7.11 -2.76 4.53
C ILE A 148 -8.64 -2.75 4.37
N GLY A 149 -9.38 -2.51 5.45
CA GLY A 149 -10.85 -2.52 5.41
C GLY A 149 -11.43 -1.48 4.45
N SER A 150 -10.82 -0.29 4.39
CA SER A 150 -11.26 0.77 3.47
C SER A 150 -11.00 0.42 2.01
N SER A 151 -9.86 -0.21 1.70
CA SER A 151 -9.61 -0.68 0.34
C SER A 151 -10.54 -1.84 -0.03
N TRP A 152 -10.69 -2.84 0.83
CA TRP A 152 -11.55 -4.01 0.59
C TRP A 152 -13.01 -3.63 0.30
N LEU A 153 -13.51 -2.55 0.91
CA LEU A 153 -14.88 -2.08 0.69
C LEU A 153 -15.13 -1.55 -0.73
N PHE A 154 -14.12 -0.97 -1.37
CA PHE A 154 -14.27 -0.27 -2.66
C PHE A 154 -13.52 -0.91 -3.81
N THR A 155 -12.54 -1.79 -3.53
CA THR A 155 -11.61 -2.30 -4.53
C THR A 155 -12.09 -3.65 -5.03
N THR A 156 -12.24 -3.79 -6.34
CA THR A 156 -12.51 -5.07 -7.00
C THR A 156 -11.32 -5.47 -7.87
N PRO A 157 -11.11 -6.75 -8.17
CA PRO A 157 -10.06 -7.18 -9.09
C PRO A 157 -10.18 -6.54 -10.47
N TYR A 158 -9.04 -6.21 -11.06
CA TYR A 158 -8.93 -5.65 -12.40
C TYR A 158 -9.31 -6.71 -13.45
N LYS A 159 -8.84 -7.95 -13.28
CA LYS A 159 -9.28 -9.11 -14.06
C LYS A 159 -10.19 -10.00 -13.24
N GLY A 160 -11.23 -10.51 -13.88
CA GLY A 160 -12.23 -11.38 -13.26
C GLY A 160 -11.83 -12.84 -13.19
N TRP A 161 -12.76 -13.66 -12.70
CA TRP A 161 -12.69 -15.11 -12.79
C TRP A 161 -12.79 -15.55 -14.25
N GLN A 162 -11.85 -16.38 -14.68
CA GLN A 162 -11.90 -17.05 -15.97
C GLN A 162 -12.23 -18.53 -15.77
N VAL A 163 -13.08 -19.04 -16.66
CA VAL A 163 -13.39 -20.46 -16.76
C VAL A 163 -12.47 -21.03 -17.83
N GLU A 164 -11.56 -21.89 -17.42
CA GLU A 164 -10.64 -22.58 -18.32
C GLU A 164 -11.11 -24.03 -18.47
N ALA A 165 -11.23 -24.50 -19.71
CA ALA A 165 -11.50 -25.91 -19.96
C ALA A 165 -10.19 -26.67 -19.79
N GLU A 166 -10.13 -27.54 -18.79
CA GLU A 166 -8.98 -28.41 -18.56
C GLU A 166 -9.18 -29.71 -19.34
N LEU A 167 -8.40 -29.85 -20.42
CA LEU A 167 -8.38 -31.04 -21.28
C LEU A 167 -7.18 -31.90 -20.90
N SER A 168 -7.44 -33.07 -20.31
CA SER A 168 -6.47 -34.13 -20.07
C SER A 168 -6.92 -35.41 -20.78
N ASP A 169 -5.99 -36.29 -21.16
CA ASP A 169 -6.27 -37.55 -21.88
C ASP A 169 -7.27 -38.47 -21.13
N SER A 170 -7.48 -38.24 -19.84
CA SER A 170 -8.31 -39.05 -18.94
C SER A 170 -9.48 -38.32 -18.25
N TYR A 171 -9.62 -36.99 -18.39
CA TYR A 171 -10.77 -36.24 -17.86
C TYR A 171 -10.97 -34.89 -18.55
N PHE A 172 -12.23 -34.44 -18.60
CA PHE A 172 -12.62 -33.08 -18.98
C PHE A 172 -13.12 -32.34 -17.74
N GLY A 173 -12.47 -31.22 -17.40
CA GLY A 173 -12.82 -30.40 -16.25
C GLY A 173 -13.03 -28.94 -16.63
N LEU A 174 -13.70 -28.20 -15.75
CA LEU A 174 -13.70 -26.73 -15.77
C LEU A 174 -12.85 -26.26 -14.59
N GLY A 175 -11.72 -25.63 -14.90
CA GLY A 175 -10.91 -24.89 -13.94
C GLY A 175 -11.45 -23.48 -13.76
N LEU A 176 -11.49 -23.00 -12.52
CA LEU A 176 -11.73 -21.59 -12.22
C LEU A 176 -10.38 -20.96 -11.90
N CYS A 177 -9.88 -20.12 -12.81
CA CYS A 177 -8.64 -19.39 -12.62
C CYS A 177 -8.95 -17.91 -12.36
N ARG A 178 -8.41 -17.37 -11.25
CA ARG A 178 -8.53 -15.94 -10.94
C ARG A 178 -7.28 -15.25 -11.47
N GLN A 179 -7.41 -14.59 -12.62
CA GLN A 179 -6.35 -13.75 -13.15
C GLN A 179 -6.36 -12.41 -12.40
N TRP A 180 -5.18 -11.91 -12.11
CA TRP A 180 -4.99 -10.57 -11.55
C TRP A 180 -4.43 -9.63 -12.63
#